data_AF-A0A3M1IA92-F1
#
_entry.id   AF-A0A3M1IA92-F1
#
_cell.length_a   1.000
_cell.length_b   1.000
_cell.length_c   1.000
_cell.angle_alpha   90.00
_cell.angle_beta   90.00
_cell.angle_gamma   90.00
#
_symmetry.space_group_name_H-M   'P 1'
#
loop_
_entity.id
_entity.type
_entity.pdbx_description
1 polymer ?
#
loop_
_entity_poly.entity_id
_entity_poly.type
_entity_poly.pdbx_seq_one_letter_code
_entity_poly.pdbx_strand_id
1 'polypeptide(L)'
;MHCHLATLLALSCLAGAFPAGAGSWNDETPAERDARMKWWRQARFGMFIHWGLYAIPAGEWKGRPIRGIGEWIMDRANIPVEEYEQLAKQFNPVKYDPAEW
;
A
#
# COMPACT_ATOMS: atom_id res chain seq x y z
N MET A 1 28.69 34.66 -57.40
CA MET A 1 28.35 35.82 -56.55
C MET A 1 27.76 35.27 -55.27
N HIS A 2 28.45 35.54 -54.17
CA HIS A 2 28.20 35.02 -52.84
C HIS A 2 26.93 35.63 -52.25
N CYS A 3 26.08 34.84 -51.59
CA CYS A 3 25.34 35.31 -50.43
C CYS A 3 24.92 34.13 -49.56
N HIS A 4 25.75 33.83 -48.56
CA HIS A 4 25.37 33.01 -47.43
C HIS A 4 24.42 33.83 -46.55
N LEU A 5 23.16 33.42 -46.44
CA LEU A 5 22.32 33.81 -45.30
C LEU A 5 22.12 32.59 -44.41
N ALA A 6 22.97 32.52 -43.39
CA ALA A 6 22.79 31.64 -42.24
C ALA A 6 21.48 32.01 -41.53
N THR A 7 20.46 31.18 -41.69
CA THR A 7 19.25 31.27 -40.86
C THR A 7 19.47 30.36 -39.66
N LEU A 8 19.98 30.95 -38.58
CA LEU A 8 19.99 30.36 -37.25
C LEU A 8 18.53 30.15 -36.82
N LEU A 9 17.99 28.94 -37.01
CA LEU A 9 16.77 28.55 -36.33
C LEU A 9 17.13 28.37 -34.86
N ALA A 10 16.75 29.35 -34.05
CA ALA A 10 16.90 29.31 -32.61
C ALA A 10 16.25 28.03 -32.09
N LEU A 11 17.07 27.16 -31.51
CA LEU A 11 16.62 26.03 -30.70
C LEU A 11 15.97 26.64 -29.46
N SER A 12 14.67 26.94 -29.54
CA SER A 12 13.89 27.35 -28.38
C SER A 12 13.90 26.17 -27.42
N CYS A 13 14.71 26.26 -26.37
CA CYS A 13 14.58 25.42 -25.19
C CYS A 13 13.13 25.57 -24.70
N LEU A 14 12.28 24.62 -25.07
CA LEU A 14 11.10 24.29 -24.29
C LEU A 14 11.64 23.75 -22.97
N ALA A 15 11.94 24.67 -22.04
CA ALA A 15 11.97 24.35 -20.64
C ALA A 15 10.55 23.87 -20.31
N GLY A 16 10.32 22.57 -20.47
CA GLY A 16 9.15 21.93 -19.89
C GLY A 16 9.19 22.27 -18.41
N ALA A 17 8.21 23.05 -17.97
CA ALA A 17 7.97 23.25 -16.56
C ALA A 17 7.71 21.85 -15.98
N PHE A 18 8.72 21.27 -15.34
CA PHE A 18 8.48 20.17 -14.43
C PHE A 18 7.53 20.73 -13.37
N PRO A 19 6.35 20.14 -13.17
CA PRO A 19 5.50 20.56 -12.07
C PRO A 19 6.35 20.48 -10.81
N ALA A 20 6.51 21.61 -10.14
CA ALA A 20 7.17 21.68 -8.85
C ALA A 20 6.56 20.59 -7.97
N GLY A 21 7.44 19.78 -7.38
CA GLY A 21 7.09 18.53 -6.72
C GLY A 21 5.86 18.67 -5.82
N ALA A 22 5.04 17.61 -5.81
CA ALA A 22 3.95 17.46 -4.86
C ALA A 22 4.46 17.84 -3.46
N GLY A 23 3.79 18.82 -2.83
CA GLY A 23 4.09 19.27 -1.47
C GLY A 23 4.09 18.11 -0.48
N SER A 24 4.69 18.31 0.69
CA SER A 24 4.71 17.28 1.72
C SER A 24 3.27 16.91 2.11
N TRP A 25 3.03 15.67 2.53
CA TRP A 25 1.72 15.22 3.03
C TRP A 25 1.15 16.08 4.18
N ASN A 26 1.97 16.94 4.77
CA ASN A 26 1.64 17.81 5.90
C ASN A 26 1.38 19.27 5.51
N ASP A 27 1.47 19.64 4.22
CA ASP A 27 1.29 21.03 3.78
C ASP A 27 -0.17 21.36 3.42
N GLU A 28 -1.14 20.51 3.77
CA GLU A 28 -2.56 20.76 3.50
C GLU A 28 -3.15 21.88 4.37
N THR A 29 -3.88 22.79 3.75
CA THR A 29 -4.71 23.74 4.48
C THR A 29 -5.88 23.03 5.17
N PRO A 30 -6.49 23.64 6.22
CA PRO A 30 -7.68 23.08 6.86
C PRO A 30 -8.84 22.80 5.88
N ALA A 31 -9.00 23.64 4.85
CA ALA A 31 -10.05 23.49 3.84
C ALA A 31 -9.78 22.28 2.92
N GLU A 32 -8.54 22.07 2.51
CA GLU A 32 -8.14 20.92 1.69
C GLU A 32 -8.30 19.61 2.47
N ARG A 33 -7.90 19.59 3.75
CA ARG A 33 -8.16 18.44 4.63
C ARG A 33 -9.65 18.17 4.77
N ASP A 34 -10.46 19.21 4.96
CA ASP A 34 -11.90 19.03 5.12
C ASP A 34 -12.54 18.43 3.86
N ALA A 35 -12.15 18.93 2.70
CA ALA A 35 -12.55 18.38 1.40
C ALA A 35 -12.14 16.90 1.25
N ARG A 36 -10.88 16.55 1.55
CA ARG A 36 -10.35 15.18 1.47
C ARG A 36 -11.07 14.21 2.42
N MET A 37 -11.37 14.66 3.63
CA MET A 37 -12.03 13.84 4.66
C MET A 37 -13.56 13.79 4.54
N LYS A 38 -14.17 14.58 3.65
CA LYS A 38 -15.63 14.64 3.46
C LYS A 38 -16.22 13.26 3.15
N TRP A 39 -15.66 12.57 2.16
CA TRP A 39 -16.12 11.22 1.79
C TRP A 39 -15.96 10.23 2.95
N TRP A 40 -14.81 10.23 3.65
CA TRP A 40 -14.56 9.33 4.76
C TRP A 40 -15.60 9.49 5.88
N ARG A 41 -15.94 10.73 6.23
CA ARG A 41 -17.01 11.01 7.22
C ARG A 41 -18.37 10.56 6.72
N GLN A 42 -18.65 10.69 5.41
CA GLN A 42 -19.93 10.30 4.82
C GLN A 42 -20.09 8.78 4.68
N ALA A 43 -19.01 8.02 4.55
CA ALA A 43 -19.06 6.58 4.32
C ALA A 43 -19.71 5.78 5.47
N ARG A 44 -19.44 6.16 6.74
CA ARG A 44 -20.04 5.66 8.00
C ARG A 44 -19.94 4.17 8.32
N PHE A 45 -19.84 3.31 7.31
CA PHE A 45 -19.73 1.86 7.40
C PHE A 45 -18.50 1.41 6.61
N GLY A 46 -17.78 0.44 7.15
CA GLY A 46 -16.58 -0.10 6.53
C GLY A 46 -16.36 -1.54 6.94
N MET A 47 -15.73 -2.29 6.05
CA MET A 47 -15.28 -3.66 6.31
C MET A 47 -13.80 -3.62 6.70
N PHE A 48 -13.42 -4.44 7.68
CA PHE A 48 -12.03 -4.63 8.10
C PHE A 48 -11.64 -6.08 7.91
N ILE A 49 -10.52 -6.33 7.23
CA ILE A 49 -10.04 -7.68 6.91
C ILE A 49 -8.74 -7.94 7.66
N HIS A 50 -8.74 -8.92 8.55
CA HIS A 50 -7.52 -9.49 9.14
C HIS A 50 -7.11 -10.71 8.30
N TRP A 51 -6.12 -10.53 7.43
CA TRP A 51 -5.57 -11.62 6.62
C TRP A 51 -4.04 -11.58 6.59
N GLY A 52 -3.41 -12.74 6.77
CA GLY A 52 -1.97 -12.88 6.84
C GLY A 52 -1.55 -14.31 7.17
N LEU A 53 -0.27 -14.51 7.51
CA LEU A 53 0.29 -15.85 7.75
C LEU A 53 -0.44 -16.64 8.84
N TYR A 54 -0.98 -15.94 9.85
CA TYR A 54 -1.76 -16.53 10.95
C TYR A 54 -3.04 -17.25 10.47
N ALA A 55 -3.53 -16.95 9.27
CA ALA A 55 -4.67 -17.65 8.68
C ALA A 55 -4.35 -19.11 8.32
N ILE A 56 -3.06 -19.46 8.13
CA ILE A 56 -2.62 -20.84 7.86
C ILE A 56 -2.80 -21.73 9.10
N PRO A 57 -2.21 -21.42 10.27
CA PRO A 57 -2.41 -22.22 11.48
C PRO A 57 -3.83 -22.06 12.08
N ALA A 58 -4.54 -20.97 11.76
CA ALA A 58 -5.95 -20.77 12.12
C ALA A 58 -6.27 -20.97 13.62
N GLY A 59 -5.36 -20.56 14.51
CA GLY A 59 -5.51 -20.72 15.96
C GLY A 59 -4.96 -22.04 16.53
N GLU A 60 -4.32 -22.88 15.72
CA GLU A 60 -3.65 -24.11 16.16
C GLU A 60 -2.14 -24.04 15.91
N TRP A 61 -1.33 -24.44 16.88
CA TRP A 61 0.11 -24.59 16.70
C TRP A 61 0.61 -25.93 17.23
N LYS A 62 1.25 -26.73 16.37
CA LYS A 62 1.79 -28.07 16.69
C LYS A 62 0.75 -28.99 17.35
N GLY A 63 -0.45 -29.07 16.78
CA GLY A 63 -1.54 -29.92 17.27
C GLY A 63 -2.23 -29.42 18.55
N ARG A 64 -1.94 -28.19 18.98
CA ARG A 64 -2.54 -27.60 20.19
C ARG A 64 -3.34 -26.35 19.85
N PRO A 65 -4.59 -26.23 20.33
CA PRO A 65 -5.34 -25.00 20.18
C PRO A 65 -4.70 -23.89 21.02
N ILE A 66 -4.46 -22.74 20.40
CA ILE A 66 -3.93 -21.54 21.02
C ILE A 66 -5.11 -20.62 21.33
N ARG A 67 -5.28 -20.28 22.61
CA ARG A 67 -6.39 -19.44 23.05
C ARG A 67 -6.20 -18.00 22.58
N GLY A 68 -7.31 -17.35 22.23
CA GLY A 68 -7.35 -15.94 21.87
C GLY A 68 -7.62 -15.74 20.39
N ILE A 69 -7.17 -14.59 19.88
CA ILE A 69 -7.36 -14.14 18.51
C ILE A 69 -6.16 -14.58 17.65
N GLY A 70 -6.46 -15.12 16.46
CA GLY A 70 -5.50 -15.87 15.65
C GLY A 70 -4.31 -15.03 15.16
N GLU A 71 -4.50 -13.73 14.93
CA GLU A 71 -3.44 -12.83 14.46
C GLU A 71 -2.32 -12.62 15.49
N TRP A 72 -2.56 -12.97 16.76
CA TRP A 72 -1.56 -12.94 17.84
C TRP A 72 -0.93 -14.32 18.12
N ILE A 73 -1.16 -15.32 17.27
CA ILE A 73 -0.69 -16.71 17.54
C ILE A 73 0.83 -16.81 17.73
N MET A 74 1.62 -16.01 17.02
CA MET A 74 3.09 -15.99 17.16
C MET A 74 3.52 -15.62 18.58
N ASP A 75 2.91 -14.57 19.14
CA ASP A 75 3.15 -14.13 20.52
C ASP A 75 2.58 -15.15 21.53
N ARG A 76 1.31 -15.54 21.38
CA ARG A 76 0.61 -16.41 22.34
C ARG A 76 1.23 -17.80 22.50
N ALA A 77 1.74 -18.36 21.41
CA ALA A 77 2.39 -19.67 21.41
C ALA A 77 3.92 -19.58 21.54
N ASN A 78 4.48 -18.38 21.71
CA ASN A 78 5.93 -18.12 21.76
C ASN A 78 6.68 -18.78 20.59
N ILE A 79 6.15 -18.60 19.37
CA ILE A 79 6.72 -19.18 18.16
C ILE A 79 7.96 -18.37 17.78
N PRO A 80 9.15 -19.00 17.62
CA PRO A 80 10.32 -18.31 17.09
C PRO A 80 10.03 -17.72 15.72
N VAL A 81 10.59 -16.54 15.43
CA VAL A 81 10.35 -15.83 14.17
C VAL A 81 10.78 -16.68 12.98
N GLU A 82 11.93 -17.35 13.09
CA GLU A 82 12.51 -18.22 12.07
C GLU A 82 11.62 -19.43 11.76
N GLU A 83 10.82 -19.87 12.73
CA GLU A 83 9.84 -20.94 12.55
C GLU A 83 8.55 -20.40 11.90
N TYR A 84 8.05 -19.27 12.38
CA TYR A 84 6.83 -18.64 11.89
C TYR A 84 6.94 -18.17 10.45
N GLU A 85 8.09 -17.61 10.04
CA GLU A 85 8.31 -17.13 8.67
C GLU A 85 8.22 -18.24 7.62
N GLN A 86 8.42 -19.51 8.01
CA GLN A 86 8.29 -20.64 7.09
C GLN A 86 6.86 -20.80 6.56
N LEU A 87 5.85 -20.26 7.26
CA LEU A 87 4.47 -20.21 6.78
C LEU A 87 4.34 -19.39 5.49
N ALA A 88 5.22 -18.41 5.24
CA ALA A 88 5.20 -17.62 4.00
C ALA A 88 5.37 -18.49 2.76
N LYS A 89 6.13 -19.58 2.85
CA LYS A 89 6.32 -20.54 1.75
C LYS A 89 5.06 -21.34 1.43
N GLN A 90 4.12 -21.42 2.37
CA GLN A 90 2.84 -22.13 2.22
C GLN A 90 1.70 -21.19 1.82
N PHE A 91 1.91 -19.87 1.94
CA PHE A 91 0.87 -18.87 1.70
C PHE A 91 0.60 -18.73 0.19
N ASN A 92 -0.34 -19.52 -0.31
CA ASN A 92 -0.77 -19.50 -1.71
C ASN A 92 -2.31 -19.60 -1.78
N PRO A 93 -3.04 -18.49 -1.61
CA PRO A 93 -4.49 -18.49 -1.57
C PRO A 93 -5.11 -18.59 -2.97
N VAL A 94 -5.03 -19.77 -3.60
CA VAL A 94 -5.47 -20.02 -4.99
C VAL A 94 -6.97 -19.80 -5.25
N LYS A 95 -7.78 -19.66 -4.20
CA LYS A 95 -9.23 -19.38 -4.28
C LYS A 95 -9.56 -17.90 -4.03
N TYR A 96 -8.57 -17.05 -3.82
CA TYR A 96 -8.79 -15.63 -3.61
C TYR A 96 -9.14 -14.95 -4.95
N ASP A 97 -10.30 -14.30 -4.99
CA ASP A 97 -10.72 -13.41 -6.07
C ASP A 97 -11.13 -12.05 -5.46
N PRO A 98 -10.41 -10.95 -5.74
CA PRO A 98 -10.75 -9.64 -5.19
C PRO A 98 -12.11 -9.09 -5.68
N ALA A 99 -12.66 -9.61 -6.78
CA ALA A 99 -13.97 -9.18 -7.28
C ALA A 99 -15.14 -9.88 -6.56
N GLU A 100 -14.90 -11.04 -5.93
CA GLU A 100 -15.91 -11.80 -5.18
C GLU A 100 -15.95 -11.48 -3.68
N TRP A 101 -15.06 -10.60 -3.19
CA TRP A 101 -14.92 -10.22 -1.78
C TRP A 101 -15.64 -8.92 -1.41
#